data_AF-A0A918NNB7-F1
#
_entry.id   AF-A0A918NNB7-F1
#
_cell.length_a   1.000
_cell.length_b   1.000
_cell.length_c   1.000
_cell.angle_alpha   90.00
_cell.angle_beta   90.00
_cell.angle_gamma   90.00
#
_symmetry.space_group_name_H-M   'P 1'
#
loop_
_entity.id
_entity.type
_entity.pdbx_description
1 polymer ?
#
loop_
_entity_poly.entity_id
_entity_poly.type
_entity_poly.pdbx_seq_one_letter_code
_entity_poly.pdbx_strand_id
1 'polypeptide(L)' 'MTDDGFMGPPWQMDWTLKAQAARDALPEHVRGMSDAVRAELVTVKDPCFRGIGTERTFLPT' A
#
# COMPACT_ATOMS: atom_id res chain seq x y z
N MET A 1 -4.29 15.84 -25.59
CA MET A 1 -4.99 14.65 -25.06
C MET A 1 -4.13 14.16 -23.92
N THR A 2 -4.33 14.71 -22.73
CA THR A 2 -3.56 14.30 -21.55
C THR A 2 -4.38 13.23 -20.86
N ASP A 3 -4.11 11.98 -21.23
CA ASP A 3 -4.40 10.87 -20.32
C ASP A 3 -3.33 10.99 -19.21
N ASP A 4 -3.62 11.81 -18.19
CA ASP A 4 -2.85 11.81 -16.94
C ASP A 4 -3.06 10.43 -16.31
N GLY A 5 -2.16 9.52 -16.71
CA GLY A 5 -2.17 8.08 -16.52
C GLY A 5 -3.06 7.61 -15.38
N PHE A 6 -4.17 6.98 -15.75
CA PHE A 6 -4.97 6.19 -14.83
C PHE A 6 -4.09 5.07 -14.25
N MET A 7 -3.47 5.30 -13.10
CA MET A 7 -2.74 4.29 -12.33
C MET A 7 -3.76 3.44 -11.55
N GLY A 8 -4.75 2.90 -12.25
CA GLY A 8 -5.70 1.97 -11.64
C GLY A 8 -5.02 0.66 -11.25
N PRO A 9 -5.74 -0.24 -10.56
CA PRO A 9 -5.22 -1.57 -10.30
C PRO A 9 -4.84 -2.30 -11.61
N PRO A 10 -3.77 -3.11 -11.62
CA PRO A 10 -2.97 -3.46 -10.44
C PRO A 10 -1.92 -2.40 -10.07
N TRP A 11 -1.91 -1.99 -8.80
CA TRP A 11 -0.91 -1.07 -8.27
C TRP A 11 0.49 -1.67 -8.34
N GLN A 12 1.52 -0.83 -8.45
CA GLN A 12 2.87 -1.30 -8.17
C GLN A 12 3.08 -1.24 -6.65
N MET A 13 3.49 -2.36 -6.05
CA MET A 13 3.78 -2.43 -4.62
C MET A 13 5.11 -3.11 -4.42
N ASP A 14 6.19 -2.33 -4.44
CA ASP A 14 7.54 -2.83 -4.19
C ASP A 14 7.89 -2.81 -2.69
N TRP A 15 8.85 -3.65 -2.33
CA TRP A 15 9.43 -3.65 -0.99
C TRP A 15 10.71 -2.83 -0.97
N THR A 16 10.89 -2.05 0.09
CA THR A 16 12.24 -1.60 0.42
C THR A 16 13.09 -2.80 0.83
N LEU A 17 14.40 -2.75 0.61
CA LEU A 17 15.32 -3.82 0.97
C LEU A 17 15.17 -4.27 2.44
N LYS A 18 14.95 -3.31 3.35
CA LYS A 18 14.72 -3.60 4.77
C LYS A 18 13.40 -4.34 5.01
N ALA A 19 12.32 -3.94 4.34
CA ALA A 19 11.01 -4.58 4.49
C ALA A 19 11.02 -6.00 3.90
N GLN A 20 11.71 -6.19 2.77
CA GLN A 20 11.90 -7.51 2.17
C GLN A 20 12.69 -8.44 3.10
N ALA A 21 13.82 -7.98 3.64
CA ALA A 21 14.61 -8.78 4.59
C ALA A 21 13.81 -9.17 5.85
N ALA A 22 13.01 -8.24 6.38
CA ALA A 22 12.14 -8.51 7.53
C ALA A 22 11.07 -9.56 7.18
N ARG A 23 10.47 -9.46 5.98
CA ARG A 23 9.49 -10.43 5.48
C ARG A 23 10.12 -11.81 5.31
N ASP A 24 11.31 -11.90 4.70
CA ASP A 24 11.97 -13.17 4.40
C ASP A 24 12.38 -13.94 5.65
N ALA A 25 12.66 -13.23 6.75
CA ALA A 25 12.97 -13.79 8.05
C ALA A 25 11.75 -14.38 8.80
N LEU A 26 10.53 -14.12 8.34
CA LEU A 26 9.31 -14.64 8.99
C LEU A 26 9.10 -16.13 8.68
N PRO A 27 8.40 -16.87 9.58
CA PRO A 27 7.94 -18.22 9.29
C PRO A 27 7.09 -18.25 8.01
N GLU A 28 7.15 -19.37 7.28
CA GLU A 28 6.50 -19.53 5.98
C GLU A 28 5.01 -19.16 5.98
N HIS A 29 4.26 -19.63 6.98
CA HIS A 29 2.83 -19.33 7.10
C HIS A 29 2.55 -17.82 7.24
N VAL A 30 3.43 -17.07 7.91
CA VAL A 30 3.28 -15.61 8.08
C VAL A 30 3.63 -14.86 6.79
N ARG A 31 4.63 -15.35 6.04
CA ARG A 31 4.93 -14.84 4.69
C ARG A 31 3.73 -15.05 3.77
N GLY A 32 3.12 -16.24 3.79
CA GLY A 32 1.92 -16.55 3.02
C GLY A 32 0.75 -15.60 3.31
N MET A 33 0.50 -15.30 4.59
CA MET A 33 -0.52 -14.29 4.97
C MET A 33 -0.20 -12.90 4.40
N SER A 34 1.07 -12.48 4.48
CA SER A 34 1.50 -11.17 3.97
C SER A 34 1.44 -11.08 2.43
N ASP A 35 1.66 -12.18 1.71
CA ASP A 35 1.45 -12.26 0.25
C ASP A 35 -0.03 -12.19 -0.11
N ALA A 36 -0.89 -12.90 0.62
CA ALA A 36 -2.33 -12.88 0.40
C ALA A 36 -2.89 -11.45 0.58
N VAL A 37 -2.50 -10.76 1.64
CA VAL A 37 -2.93 -9.35 1.86
C VAL A 37 -2.42 -8.43 0.75
N ARG A 38 -1.19 -8.61 0.26
CA ARG A 38 -0.66 -7.83 -0.86
C ARG A 38 -1.41 -8.09 -2.17
N ALA A 39 -1.79 -9.34 -2.43
CA ALA A 39 -2.58 -9.71 -3.61
C ALA A 39 -3.97 -9.06 -3.60
N GLU A 40 -4.55 -8.83 -2.43
CA GLU A 40 -5.78 -8.05 -2.30
C GLU A 40 -5.51 -6.54 -2.50
N LEU A 41 -4.53 -5.98 -1.77
CA LEU A 41 -4.19 -4.55 -1.82
C LEU A 41 -3.78 -4.05 -3.19
N VAL A 42 -3.16 -4.90 -4.02
CA VAL A 42 -2.76 -4.50 -5.38
C VAL A 42 -3.97 -4.28 -6.30
N THR A 43 -5.16 -4.78 -5.92
CA THR A 43 -6.37 -4.69 -6.74
C THR A 43 -7.40 -3.67 -6.25
N VAL A 44 -7.24 -3.11 -5.05
CA VAL A 44 -8.23 -2.16 -4.50
C VAL A 44 -8.27 -0.86 -5.29
N LYS A 45 -9.41 -0.18 -5.31
CA LYS A 45 -9.55 1.08 -6.06
C LYS A 45 -8.77 2.25 -5.45
N ASP A 46 -8.60 2.26 -4.13
CA ASP A 46 -7.88 3.30 -3.40
C ASP A 46 -7.02 2.69 -2.28
N PRO A 47 -5.75 2.32 -2.55
CA PRO A 47 -4.89 1.64 -1.59
C PRO A 47 -4.43 2.56 -0.45
N CYS A 48 -4.54 3.88 -0.63
CA CYS A 48 -4.18 4.89 0.36
C CYS A 48 -5.41 5.39 1.16
N PHE A 49 -6.57 4.73 1.05
CA PHE A 49 -7.79 5.15 1.72
C PHE A 49 -7.60 5.18 3.25
N ARG A 50 -7.32 6.37 3.80
CA ARG A 50 -7.30 6.64 5.24
C ARG A 50 -8.70 7.06 5.65
N GLY A 51 -9.57 6.09 5.89
CA GLY A 51 -10.88 6.34 6.49
C GLY A 51 -10.70 7.05 7.84
N ILE A 52 -11.44 8.16 8.01
CA ILE A 52 -11.58 9.01 9.21
C ILE A 52 -10.57 10.19 9.29
N GLY A 53 -11.05 11.36 8.84
CA GLY A 53 -10.68 12.73 9.22
C GLY A 53 -9.32 13.01 9.86
N THR A 54 -8.27 13.17 9.05
CA THR A 54 -7.23 14.14 9.40
C THR A 54 -7.80 15.53 9.13
N GLU A 55 -8.41 16.13 10.15
CA GLU A 55 -8.56 17.57 10.21
C GLU A 55 -7.18 18.20 9.98
N ARG A 56 -7.06 18.87 8.84
CA ARG A 56 -6.02 19.84 8.58
C ARG A 56 -6.29 21.01 9.52
N THR A 57 -5.78 20.94 10.75
CA THR A 57 -5.70 22.11 11.61
C THR A 57 -4.56 22.98 11.10
N PHE A 58 -4.85 23.75 10.05
CA PHE A 58 -4.17 25.02 9.81
C PHE A 58 -4.52 25.91 11.02
N LEU A 59 -3.56 26.16 11.90
CA LEU A 59 -3.64 27.32 12.78
C LEU A 59 -2.51 28.27 12.38
N PRO A 60 -2.83 29.40 11.70
CA PRO A 60 -1.96 30.56 11.73
C PRO A 60 -2.08 31.24 13.09
N THR A 61 -0.94 31.57 13.71
CA THR A 61 -0.82 32.75 14.58
C THR A 61 0.50 33.44 14.27
#